data_AF-A0A9E2IUA7-F1
#
_entry.id   AF-A0A9E2IUA7-F1
#
_cell.length_a   1.000
_cell.length_b   1.000
_cell.length_c   1.000
_cell.angle_alpha   90.00
_cell.angle_beta   90.00
_cell.angle_gamma   90.00
#
_symmetry.space_group_name_H-M   'P 1'
#
loop_
_entity.id
_entity.type
_entity.pdbx_description
1 polymer ?
#
loop_
_entity_poly.entity_id
_entity_poly.type
_entity_poly.pdbx_seq_one_letter_code
_entity_poly.pdbx_strand_id
1 'polypeptide(L)'
;MNNHKSPAGRAAAASRRCVYTAIIGRYERLNEQPMAADSSIPFICLTDDPELTSESWEIRLVKPEFPGDPVRSQRLLKIMAHRVLPEFDASIYMDNTVVLSAPPEAIFERYFGGTPMALPAHSFRERLSDEFDVIALQGIDDPARVTEQREHYARSYKG
;
A
#
# COMPACT_ATOMS: atom_id res chain seq x y z
N MET A 1 9.64 3.46 55.30
CA MET A 1 9.40 2.44 54.25
C MET A 1 7.90 2.38 53.99
N ASN A 2 7.32 2.51 52.80
CA ASN A 2 7.83 2.55 51.44
C ASN A 2 6.95 3.48 50.61
N ASN A 3 7.60 4.33 49.83
CA ASN A 3 7.01 5.24 48.86
C ASN A 3 6.77 4.44 47.57
N HIS A 4 5.56 3.93 47.32
CA HIS A 4 5.21 3.33 46.02
C HIS A 4 4.76 4.44 45.08
N LYS A 5 5.73 5.03 44.37
CA LYS A 5 5.45 5.77 43.15
C LYS A 5 5.00 4.75 42.09
N SER A 6 3.73 4.79 41.72
CA SER A 6 3.26 4.20 40.46
C SER A 6 4.13 4.75 39.31
N PRO A 7 4.57 3.91 38.36
CA PRO A 7 5.32 4.43 37.23
C PRO A 7 4.38 5.30 36.40
N ALA A 8 4.75 6.56 36.23
CA ALA A 8 4.12 7.44 35.25
C ALA A 8 4.13 6.71 33.91
N GLY A 9 2.95 6.53 33.31
CA GLY A 9 2.82 5.96 31.99
C GLY A 9 3.76 6.71 31.05
N ARG A 10 4.65 5.99 30.36
CA ARG A 10 5.39 6.55 29.23
C ARG A 10 4.34 7.16 28.31
N ALA A 11 4.38 8.48 28.12
CA ALA A 11 3.74 9.07 26.96
C ALA A 11 4.28 8.30 25.75
N ALA A 12 3.40 7.60 25.04
CA ALA A 12 3.78 6.91 23.82
C ALA A 12 4.39 7.98 22.90
N ALA A 13 5.62 7.75 22.43
CA ALA A 13 6.14 8.57 21.34
C ALA A 13 5.09 8.57 20.22
N ALA A 14 4.81 9.73 19.64
CA ALA A 14 3.86 9.81 18.53
C ALA A 14 4.28 8.81 17.45
N SER A 15 3.39 7.87 17.13
CA SER A 15 3.66 6.84 16.13
C SER A 15 3.94 7.50 14.78
N ARG A 16 5.09 7.21 14.19
CA ARG A 16 5.50 7.77 12.90
C ARG A 16 4.73 7.05 11.81
N ARG A 17 3.88 7.76 11.09
CA ARG A 17 2.98 7.23 10.06
C ARG A 17 3.32 7.86 8.72
N CYS A 18 3.04 7.15 7.63
CA CYS A 18 3.11 7.71 6.28
C CYS A 18 1.97 7.18 5.40
N VAL A 19 1.67 7.94 4.35
CA VAL A 19 0.97 7.44 3.17
C VAL A 19 2.00 7.29 2.07
N TYR A 20 1.93 6.22 1.29
CA TYR A 20 2.88 6.05 0.20
C TYR A 20 2.31 5.36 -1.03
N THR A 21 2.90 5.67 -2.17
CA THR A 21 2.68 5.02 -3.47
C THR A 21 4.02 4.65 -4.09
N ALA A 22 4.00 3.89 -5.18
CA ALA A 22 5.18 3.52 -5.93
C ALA A 22 4.94 3.61 -7.44
N ILE A 23 5.81 4.35 -8.15
CA ILE A 23 5.79 4.52 -9.61
C ILE A 23 7.15 4.07 -10.16
N ILE A 24 7.19 2.93 -10.85
CA ILE A 24 8.43 2.35 -11.37
C ILE A 24 8.35 2.20 -12.90
N GLY A 25 9.44 2.54 -13.59
CA GLY A 25 9.60 2.32 -15.02
C GLY A 25 8.81 3.28 -15.91
N ARG A 26 8.37 4.43 -15.38
CA ARG A 26 7.67 5.50 -16.13
C ARG A 26 6.42 5.00 -16.90
N TYR A 27 5.78 3.93 -16.43
CA TYR A 27 4.64 3.34 -17.14
C TYR A 27 3.38 4.22 -17.06
N GLU A 28 3.26 5.02 -16.00
CA GLU A 28 2.16 5.94 -15.75
C GLU A 28 2.66 7.28 -15.20
N ARG A 29 1.78 8.29 -15.26
CA ARG A 29 1.99 9.58 -14.60
C ARG A 29 1.55 9.49 -13.15
N LEU A 30 2.32 10.07 -12.23
CA LEU A 30 1.90 10.24 -10.83
C LEU A 30 0.69 11.19 -10.77
N ASN A 31 -0.37 10.77 -10.09
CA ASN A 31 -1.51 11.63 -9.79
C ASN A 31 -1.27 12.39 -8.48
N GLU A 32 -1.64 13.66 -8.47
CA GLU A 32 -1.58 14.48 -7.27
C GLU A 32 -2.60 14.01 -6.22
N GLN A 33 -2.27 14.20 -4.95
CA GLN A 33 -3.07 13.87 -3.80
C GLN A 33 -3.37 15.13 -2.98
N PRO A 34 -4.44 15.87 -3.30
CA PRO A 34 -4.76 17.14 -2.64
C PRO A 34 -4.86 17.05 -1.11
N MET A 35 -5.30 15.90 -0.59
CA MET A 35 -5.40 15.64 0.86
C MET A 35 -4.08 15.77 1.61
N ALA A 36 -2.93 15.73 0.92
CA ALA A 36 -1.63 15.95 1.53
C ALA A 36 -1.50 17.34 2.17
N ALA A 37 -2.16 18.37 1.61
CA ALA A 37 -2.14 19.74 2.15
C ALA A 37 -2.89 19.87 3.49
N ASP A 38 -3.84 18.97 3.75
CA ASP A 38 -4.70 18.98 4.95
C ASP A 38 -4.29 17.91 5.98
N SER A 39 -3.10 17.31 5.83
CA SER A 39 -2.62 16.19 6.63
C SER A 39 -1.29 16.51 7.32
N SER A 40 -1.14 16.02 8.54
CA SER A 40 0.14 16.04 9.27
C SER A 40 1.03 14.84 8.93
N ILE A 41 0.43 13.80 8.34
CA ILE A 41 1.11 12.59 7.88
C ILE A 41 1.72 12.85 6.50
N PRO A 42 3.01 12.52 6.28
CA PRO A 42 3.68 12.70 4.99
C PRO A 42 3.16 11.74 3.92
N PHE A 43 3.11 12.24 2.69
CA PHE A 43 2.77 11.50 1.48
C PHE A 43 4.03 11.28 0.66
N ILE A 44 4.40 10.02 0.41
CA ILE A 44 5.68 9.65 -0.20
C ILE A 44 5.45 8.89 -1.51
N CYS A 45 6.10 9.32 -2.59
CA CYS A 45 6.16 8.54 -3.83
C CYS A 45 7.54 7.91 -3.98
N LEU A 46 7.59 6.57 -3.98
CA LEU A 46 8.81 5.81 -4.27
C LEU A 46 8.92 5.64 -5.79
N THR A 47 10.04 6.09 -6.39
CA THR A 47 10.22 6.00 -7.84
C THR A 47 11.65 5.75 -8.25
N ASP A 48 11.86 5.16 -9.44
CA ASP A 48 13.16 5.05 -10.08
C ASP A 48 13.44 6.21 -11.05
N ASP A 49 12.51 7.15 -11.19
CA ASP A 49 12.62 8.30 -12.07
C ASP A 49 13.19 9.54 -11.34
N PRO A 50 14.43 9.97 -11.64
CA PRO A 50 15.04 11.14 -11.02
C PRO A 50 14.48 12.48 -11.49
N GLU A 51 13.67 12.49 -12.55
CA GLU A 51 13.06 13.69 -13.12
C GLU A 51 11.62 13.89 -12.63
N LEU A 52 11.06 12.90 -11.93
CA LEU A 52 9.69 12.97 -11.43
C LEU A 52 9.60 13.99 -10.30
N THR A 53 8.61 14.87 -10.39
CA THR A 53 8.28 15.89 -9.39
C THR A 53 6.79 15.81 -9.04
N SER A 54 6.41 16.40 -7.91
CA SER A 54 5.03 16.48 -7.46
C SER A 54 4.84 17.67 -6.53
N GLU A 55 3.62 18.20 -6.48
CA GLU A 55 3.22 19.26 -5.55
C GLU A 55 2.72 18.68 -4.21
N SER A 56 2.17 17.45 -4.22
CA SER A 56 1.58 16.80 -3.05
C SER A 56 2.39 15.62 -2.50
N TRP A 57 3.33 15.07 -3.27
CA TRP A 57 4.14 13.92 -2.86
C TRP A 57 5.60 14.29 -2.62
N GLU A 58 6.16 13.81 -1.51
CA GLU A 58 7.61 13.74 -1.31
C GLU A 58 8.19 12.66 -2.21
N ILE A 59 9.01 13.05 -3.19
CA ILE A 59 9.61 12.12 -4.14
C ILE A 59 10.86 11.49 -3.52
N ARG A 60 10.89 10.15 -3.49
CA ARG A 60 12.04 9.39 -3.01
C ARG A 60 12.51 8.39 -4.06
N LEU A 61 13.77 8.57 -4.45
CA LEU A 61 14.42 7.68 -5.39
C LEU A 61 14.70 6.30 -4.78
N VAL A 62 14.32 5.26 -5.51
CA VAL A 62 14.60 3.87 -5.19
C VAL A 62 15.21 3.16 -6.40
N LYS A 63 15.98 2.11 -6.13
CA LYS A 63 16.44 1.22 -7.19
C LYS A 63 15.45 0.06 -7.33
N PRO A 64 14.97 -0.25 -8.55
CA PRO A 64 14.18 -1.46 -8.76
C PRO A 64 14.96 -2.70 -8.35
N GLU A 65 14.36 -3.54 -7.50
CA GLU A 65 14.95 -4.83 -7.11
C GLU A 65 15.14 -5.74 -8.32
N PHE A 66 14.23 -5.65 -9.29
CA PHE A 66 14.24 -6.39 -10.54
C PHE A 66 14.29 -5.41 -11.71
N PRO A 67 15.48 -5.00 -12.19
CA PRO A 67 15.62 -3.99 -13.25
C PRO A 67 14.91 -4.33 -14.58
N GLY A 68 14.75 -5.62 -14.89
CA GLY A 68 14.03 -6.08 -16.08
C GLY A 68 12.54 -6.34 -15.85
N ASP A 69 12.02 -6.10 -14.64
CA ASP A 69 10.64 -6.38 -14.26
C ASP A 69 10.12 -5.26 -13.33
N PRO A 70 9.72 -4.11 -13.90
CA PRO A 70 9.24 -2.96 -13.13
C PRO A 70 7.97 -3.29 -12.35
N VAL A 71 7.09 -4.15 -12.89
CA VAL A 71 5.85 -4.58 -12.24
C VAL A 71 6.17 -5.35 -10.96
N ARG A 72 7.10 -6.31 -11.01
CA ARG A 72 7.51 -7.06 -9.81
C ARG A 72 8.24 -6.18 -8.80
N SER A 73 9.06 -5.24 -9.27
CA SER A 73 9.71 -4.25 -8.41
C SER A 73 8.70 -3.40 -7.66
N GLN A 74 7.69 -2.86 -8.35
CA GLN A 74 6.61 -2.07 -7.74
C GLN A 74 5.81 -2.89 -6.72
N ARG A 75 5.49 -4.16 -7.02
CA ARG A 75 4.79 -5.06 -6.07
C ARG A 75 5.58 -5.29 -4.78
N LEU A 76 6.91 -5.35 -4.84
CA LEU A 76 7.74 -5.45 -3.65
C LEU A 76 7.60 -4.21 -2.78
N LEU A 77 7.67 -3.01 -3.38
CA LEU A 77 7.47 -1.75 -2.66
C LEU A 77 6.08 -1.68 -2.01
N LYS A 78 5.04 -2.15 -2.72
CA LYS A 78 3.66 -2.21 -2.24
C LYS A 78 3.47 -3.06 -0.98
N ILE A 79 4.17 -4.19 -0.87
CA ILE A 79 3.95 -5.14 0.24
C ILE A 79 5.03 -5.08 1.33
N MET A 80 6.20 -4.50 1.05
CA MET A 80 7.35 -4.47 1.95
C MET A 80 7.65 -3.07 2.50
N ALA A 81 6.63 -2.31 2.90
CA ALA A 81 6.79 -0.96 3.47
C ALA A 81 7.89 -0.88 4.53
N HIS A 82 7.90 -1.84 5.47
CA HIS A 82 8.87 -1.93 6.57
C HIS A 82 10.34 -2.02 6.13
N ARG A 83 10.62 -2.44 4.88
CA ARG A 83 11.99 -2.47 4.33
C ARG A 83 12.38 -1.15 3.67
N VAL A 84 11.44 -0.47 3.05
CA VAL A 84 11.71 0.70 2.19
C VAL A 84 11.42 2.02 2.89
N LEU A 85 10.67 1.97 3.98
CA LEU A 85 10.27 3.09 4.83
C LEU A 85 10.48 2.72 6.33
N PRO A 86 11.69 2.27 6.74
CA PRO A 86 11.93 1.72 8.08
C PRO A 86 11.81 2.76 9.21
N GLU A 87 11.78 4.04 8.87
CA GLU A 87 11.56 5.13 9.80
C GLU A 87 10.09 5.37 10.13
N PHE A 88 9.16 4.65 9.51
CA PHE A 88 7.75 4.72 9.85
C PHE A 88 7.32 3.45 10.57
N ASP A 89 6.55 3.63 11.64
CA ASP A 89 6.03 2.53 12.45
C ASP A 89 4.75 1.93 11.82
N ALA A 90 4.06 2.71 10.98
CA ALA A 90 2.89 2.27 10.21
C ALA A 90 2.79 3.03 8.88
N SER A 91 2.13 2.42 7.90
CA SER A 91 1.96 3.00 6.56
C SER A 91 0.61 2.66 5.97
N ILE A 92 0.11 3.55 5.10
CA ILE A 92 -0.99 3.27 4.18
C ILE A 92 -0.40 3.25 2.77
N TYR A 93 -0.45 2.10 2.11
CA TYR A 93 -0.16 2.04 0.68
C TYR A 93 -1.40 2.50 -0.10
N MET A 94 -1.18 3.34 -1.10
CA MET A 94 -2.21 3.79 -2.05
C MET A 94 -1.78 3.51 -3.48
N ASP A 95 -2.67 2.87 -4.25
CA ASP A 95 -2.47 2.82 -5.70
C ASP A 95 -2.57 4.23 -6.28
N ASN A 96 -1.77 4.53 -7.30
CA ASN A 96 -1.65 5.88 -7.90
C ASN A 96 -2.99 6.46 -8.39
N THR A 97 -3.95 5.61 -8.72
CA THR A 97 -5.28 6.01 -9.19
C THR A 97 -6.25 6.41 -8.07
N VAL A 98 -5.87 6.24 -6.80
CA VAL A 98 -6.74 6.51 -5.65
C VAL A 98 -6.50 7.92 -5.10
N VAL A 99 -7.57 8.66 -4.92
CA VAL A 99 -7.58 9.98 -4.27
C VAL A 99 -8.30 9.88 -2.94
N LEU A 100 -7.69 10.35 -1.85
CA LEU A 100 -8.32 10.34 -0.54
C LEU A 100 -9.39 11.43 -0.46
N SER A 101 -10.56 11.06 0.06
CA SER A 101 -11.66 11.97 0.36
C SER A 101 -11.70 12.40 1.84
N ALA A 102 -10.82 11.86 2.67
CA ALA A 102 -10.67 12.20 4.08
C ALA A 102 -9.20 12.09 4.52
N PRO A 103 -8.78 12.79 5.60
CA PRO A 103 -7.41 12.72 6.09
C PRO A 103 -6.99 11.29 6.48
N PRO A 104 -5.73 10.89 6.21
CA PRO A 104 -5.23 9.56 6.55
C PRO A 104 -5.25 9.27 8.06
N GLU A 105 -5.19 10.30 8.91
CA GLU A 105 -5.35 10.17 10.36
C GLU A 105 -6.64 9.43 10.73
N ALA A 106 -7.76 9.78 10.09
CA ALA A 106 -9.05 9.14 10.33
C ALA A 106 -9.07 7.67 9.90
N ILE A 107 -8.30 7.31 8.87
CA ILE A 107 -8.14 5.91 8.42
C ILE A 107 -7.36 5.13 9.47
N PHE A 108 -6.23 5.67 9.94
CA PHE A 108 -5.45 5.04 11.00
C PHE A 108 -6.28 4.86 12.27
N GLU A 109 -6.97 5.89 12.73
CA GLU A 109 -7.79 5.83 13.94
C GLU A 109 -8.91 4.79 13.86
N ARG A 110 -9.53 4.65 12.68
CA ARG A 110 -10.67 3.75 12.49
C ARG A 110 -10.26 2.30 12.30
N TYR A 111 -9.15 2.05 11.61
CA TYR A 111 -8.81 0.70 11.12
C TYR A 111 -7.48 0.15 11.64
N PHE A 112 -6.63 0.98 12.26
CA PHE A 112 -5.29 0.60 12.67
C PHE A 112 -5.07 0.80 14.18
N GLY A 113 -4.86 -0.29 14.92
CA GLY A 113 -4.70 -0.21 16.38
C GLY A 113 -4.72 -1.53 17.14
N GLY A 114 -5.04 -2.65 16.46
CA GLY A 114 -5.04 -3.99 17.07
C GLY A 114 -4.60 -5.12 16.14
N THR A 115 -4.23 -4.82 14.89
CA THR A 115 -3.80 -5.79 13.88
C THR A 115 -2.52 -5.32 13.20
N PRO A 116 -1.67 -6.24 12.72
CA PRO A 116 -0.45 -5.87 11.98
C PRO A 116 -0.75 -5.32 10.58
N MET A 117 -1.95 -5.56 10.05
CA MET A 117 -2.38 -5.13 8.73
C MET A 117 -3.90 -5.00 8.70
N ALA A 118 -4.41 -4.02 7.95
CA ALA A 118 -5.81 -3.84 7.63
C ALA A 118 -5.97 -3.76 6.11
N LEU A 119 -6.94 -4.48 5.55
CA LEU A 119 -7.23 -4.50 4.12
C LEU A 119 -8.72 -4.25 3.90
N PRO A 120 -9.13 -3.45 2.90
CA PRO A 120 -10.53 -3.34 2.55
C PRO A 120 -11.06 -4.68 2.05
N ALA A 121 -12.29 -5.02 2.44
CA ALA A 121 -12.98 -6.16 1.86
C ALA A 121 -13.23 -5.90 0.36
N HIS A 122 -13.14 -6.97 -0.44
CA HIS A 122 -13.36 -6.85 -1.87
C HIS A 122 -14.82 -6.43 -2.15
N SER A 123 -15.00 -5.29 -2.81
CA SER A 123 -16.29 -4.57 -2.86
C SER A 123 -17.31 -5.13 -3.85
N PHE A 124 -16.89 -5.99 -4.78
CA PHE A 124 -17.74 -6.45 -5.88
C PHE A 124 -18.01 -7.95 -5.88
N ARG A 125 -17.17 -8.74 -5.23
CA ARG A 125 -17.19 -10.21 -5.32
C ARG A 125 -16.71 -10.81 -4.03
N GLU A 126 -17.42 -11.84 -3.57
CA GLU A 126 -17.08 -12.58 -2.34
C GLU A 126 -16.20 -13.79 -2.63
N ARG A 127 -16.27 -14.35 -3.84
CA ARG A 127 -15.56 -15.58 -4.22
C ARG A 127 -14.48 -15.29 -5.25
N LEU A 128 -13.33 -15.90 -5.04
CA LEU A 128 -12.20 -15.84 -5.96
C LEU A 128 -12.55 -16.38 -7.37
N SER A 129 -13.41 -17.40 -7.46
CA SER A 129 -13.87 -17.94 -8.75
C SER A 129 -14.57 -16.88 -9.61
N ASP A 130 -15.36 -16.01 -8.98
CA ASP A 130 -16.13 -14.99 -9.68
C ASP A 130 -15.19 -13.89 -10.22
N GLU A 131 -14.04 -13.66 -9.57
CA GLU A 131 -12.99 -12.79 -10.08
C GLU A 131 -12.38 -13.34 -11.37
N PHE A 132 -12.03 -14.64 -11.38
CA PHE A 132 -11.49 -15.30 -12.57
C PHE A 132 -12.45 -15.22 -13.75
N ASP A 133 -13.75 -15.43 -13.51
CA ASP A 133 -14.76 -15.32 -14.56
C ASP A 133 -14.79 -13.91 -15.16
N VAL A 134 -14.72 -12.86 -14.34
CA VAL A 134 -14.72 -11.47 -14.84
C VAL A 134 -13.43 -11.13 -15.58
N ILE A 135 -12.26 -11.52 -15.07
CA ILE A 135 -10.97 -11.27 -15.73
C ILE A 135 -10.98 -11.89 -17.14
N ALA A 136 -11.47 -13.13 -17.27
CA ALA A 136 -11.59 -13.82 -18.54
C ALA A 136 -12.60 -13.14 -19.48
N LEU A 137 -13.78 -12.76 -18.97
CA LEU A 137 -14.83 -12.07 -19.73
C LEU A 137 -14.39 -10.69 -20.24
N GLN A 138 -13.62 -9.95 -19.44
CA GLN A 138 -13.16 -8.60 -19.78
C GLN A 138 -11.85 -8.58 -20.57
N GLY A 139 -11.19 -9.73 -20.74
CA GLY A 139 -9.91 -9.84 -21.45
C GLY A 139 -8.79 -9.04 -20.77
N ILE A 140 -8.82 -8.95 -19.43
CA ILE A 140 -7.83 -8.20 -18.64
C ILE A 140 -6.44 -8.85 -18.71
N ASP A 141 -6.37 -10.18 -18.85
CA ASP A 141 -5.14 -10.96 -18.91
C ASP A 141 -5.31 -12.14 -19.90
N ASP A 142 -4.21 -12.84 -20.17
CA ASP A 142 -4.18 -13.99 -21.08
C ASP A 142 -5.12 -15.12 -20.58
N PRO A 143 -6.12 -15.55 -21.37
CA PRO A 143 -7.10 -16.54 -20.93
C PRO A 143 -6.50 -17.89 -20.53
N ALA A 144 -5.40 -18.31 -21.15
CA ALA A 144 -4.75 -19.57 -20.82
C ALA A 144 -4.06 -19.47 -19.44
N ARG A 145 -3.38 -18.35 -19.15
CA ARG A 145 -2.78 -18.07 -17.84
C ARG A 145 -3.82 -17.94 -16.74
N VAL A 146 -4.93 -17.27 -17.00
CA VAL A 146 -6.07 -17.14 -16.07
C VAL A 146 -6.65 -18.51 -15.73
N THR A 147 -6.84 -19.37 -16.73
CA THR A 147 -7.36 -20.73 -16.55
C THR A 147 -6.38 -21.61 -15.77
N GLU A 148 -5.11 -21.59 -16.14
CA GLU A 148 -4.03 -22.32 -15.45
C GLU A 148 -3.98 -21.96 -13.95
N GLN A 149 -4.04 -20.67 -13.62
CA GLN A 149 -3.99 -20.18 -12.25
C GLN A 149 -5.25 -20.56 -11.46
N ARG A 150 -6.44 -20.43 -12.07
CA ARG A 150 -7.72 -20.85 -11.47
C ARG A 150 -7.68 -22.32 -11.06
N GLU A 151 -7.26 -23.19 -11.98
CA GLU A 151 -7.16 -24.61 -11.71
C GLU A 151 -6.14 -24.93 -10.63
N HIS A 152 -4.97 -24.26 -10.66
CA HIS A 152 -3.96 -24.42 -9.63
C HIS A 152 -4.54 -24.07 -8.24
N TYR A 153 -5.24 -22.93 -8.13
CA TYR A 153 -5.84 -22.53 -6.86
C TYR A 153 -6.95 -23.48 -6.39
N ALA A 154 -7.81 -23.95 -7.30
CA ALA A 154 -8.85 -24.93 -6.98
C ALA A 154 -8.27 -26.26 -6.43
N ARG A 155 -7.07 -26.64 -6.88
CA ARG A 155 -6.35 -27.83 -6.36
C ARG A 155 -5.62 -27.56 -5.05
N SER A 156 -4.97 -26.41 -4.93
CA SER A 156 -4.08 -26.07 -3.82
C SER A 156 -4.81 -25.56 -2.58
N TYR A 157 -5.97 -24.94 -2.75
CA TYR A 157 -6.74 -24.34 -1.67
C TYR A 157 -8.18 -24.86 -1.75
N LYS A 158 -8.46 -25.92 -1.00
CA LYS A 158 -9.85 -26.30 -0.69
C LYS A 158 -10.33 -25.32 0.37
N GLY A 159 -11.29 -24.47 -0.02
CA GLY A 159 -12.01 -23.60 0.92
C GLY A 159 -12.69 -24.38 2.01
#